data_AF-A0A836RVF1-F1
#
_entry.id   AF-A0A836RVF1-F1
#
_cell.length_a   1.000
_cell.length_b   1.000
_cell.length_c   1.000
_cell.angle_alpha   90.00
_cell.angle_beta   90.00
_cell.angle_gamma   90.00
#
_symmetry.space_group_name_H-M   'P 1'
#
loop_
_entity.id
_entity.type
_entity.pdbx_description
1 polymer ?
#
loop_
_entity_poly.entity_id
_entity_poly.type
_entity_poly.pdbx_seq_one_letter_code
_entity_poly.pdbx_strand_id
1 'polypeptide(L)' 'DALPIFLEMAAKPELRVLHPLPRVDEIAANVDTTPYAAYFLQARNGVPVRMALLSLILGAEV' A
#
# COMPACT_ATOMS: atom_id res chain seq x y z
N ASP A 1 8.54 18.63 6.15
CA ASP A 1 7.68 17.69 6.90
C ASP A 1 6.22 18.13 7.08
N ALA A 2 5.55 18.66 6.05
CA ALA A 2 4.14 19.11 6.13
C ALA A 2 3.11 18.04 5.69
N LEU A 3 3.56 16.96 5.06
CA LEU A 3 2.68 15.97 4.42
C LEU A 3 1.75 15.22 5.41
N PRO A 4 2.19 14.82 6.62
CA PRO A 4 1.30 14.19 7.60
C PRO A 4 0.17 15.13 8.04
N ILE A 5 0.47 16.41 8.24
CA ILE A 5 -0.50 17.42 8.67
C ILE A 5 -1.61 17.60 7.62
N PHE A 6 -1.27 17.65 6.33
CA PHE A 6 -2.29 17.76 5.28
C PHE A 6 -3.19 16.51 5.20
N LEU A 7 -2.61 15.32 5.37
CA LEU A 7 -3.38 14.08 5.39
C LEU A 7 -4.37 14.08 6.55
N GLU A 8 -3.94 14.43 7.76
CA GLU A 8 -4.80 14.49 8.94
C GLU A 8 -5.87 15.59 8.87
N MET A 9 -5.56 16.74 8.25
CA MET A 9 -6.47 17.87 8.19
C MET A 9 -7.53 17.79 7.07
N ALA A 10 -7.20 17.16 5.95
CA ALA A 10 -8.00 17.28 4.72
C ALA A 10 -8.26 15.97 3.96
N ALA A 11 -7.57 14.87 4.28
CA ALA A 11 -7.83 13.61 3.60
C ALA A 11 -9.14 12.98 4.10
N LYS A 12 -9.85 12.31 3.19
CA LYS A 12 -11.00 11.48 3.55
C LYS A 12 -10.55 10.38 4.52
N PRO A 13 -11.33 10.04 5.56
CA PRO A 13 -10.96 9.00 6.54
C PRO A 13 -10.61 7.65 5.90
N GLU A 14 -11.22 7.32 4.76
CA GLU A 14 -11.03 6.06 4.03
C GLU A 14 -9.89 6.11 3.01
N LEU A 15 -9.20 7.25 2.86
CA LEU A 15 -8.11 7.38 1.91
C LEU A 15 -6.98 6.40 2.26
N ARG A 16 -6.39 5.81 1.22
CA ARG A 16 -5.25 4.89 1.31
C ARG A 16 -4.21 5.26 0.27
N VAL A 17 -2.99 5.54 0.72
CA VAL A 17 -1.82 5.85 -0.10
C VAL A 17 -1.15 4.54 -0.50
N LEU A 18 -1.05 4.33 -1.82
CA LEU A 18 -0.40 3.19 -2.44
C LEU A 18 0.92 3.63 -3.09
N HIS A 19 1.87 2.70 -3.17
CA HIS A 19 3.17 2.91 -3.79
C HIS A 19 3.76 1.55 -4.20
N PRO A 20 4.24 1.37 -5.44
CA PRO A 20 4.77 0.07 -5.89
C PRO A 20 6.09 -0.31 -5.22
N LEU A 21 6.77 0.66 -4.59
CA LEU A 21 8.11 0.53 -4.00
C LEU A 21 9.22 0.23 -5.06
N PRO A 22 10.51 0.45 -4.76
CA PRO A 22 11.02 1.18 -3.59
C PRO A 22 10.56 2.64 -3.63
N ARG A 23 10.37 3.25 -2.47
CA ARG A 23 10.24 4.69 -2.37
C ARG A 23 11.60 5.33 -2.10
N VAL A 24 11.83 6.54 -2.58
CA VAL A 24 13.04 7.32 -2.33
C VAL A 24 12.68 8.53 -1.47
N ASP A 25 12.16 9.58 -2.07
CA ASP A 25 11.88 10.88 -1.42
C ASP A 25 10.41 11.31 -1.61
N GLU A 26 9.68 10.60 -2.47
CA GLU A 26 8.32 10.92 -2.90
C GLU A 26 7.28 10.71 -1.78
N ILE A 27 7.60 9.89 -0.77
CA ILE A 27 6.77 9.68 0.41
C ILE A 27 7.67 9.76 1.64
N ALA A 28 7.47 10.80 2.45
CA ALA A 28 8.20 10.98 3.70
C ALA A 28 7.94 9.82 4.68
N ALA A 29 8.96 9.41 5.43
CA ALA A 29 8.89 8.27 6.34
C ALA A 29 7.82 8.44 7.44
N ASN A 30 7.53 9.67 7.87
CA ASN A 30 6.48 9.97 8.85
C ASN A 30 5.05 9.69 8.34
N VAL A 31 4.85 9.44 7.05
CA VAL A 31 3.55 8.97 6.53
C VAL A 31 3.25 7.53 6.99
N ASP A 32 4.27 6.73 7.31
CA ASP A 32 4.12 5.31 7.72
C ASP A 32 3.26 5.11 8.95
N THR A 33 3.30 6.07 9.88
CA THR A 33 2.55 6.00 11.13
C THR A 33 1.10 6.49 10.98
N THR A 34 0.74 7.04 9.82
CA THR A 34 -0.61 7.53 9.56
C THR A 34 -1.53 6.37 9.17
N PRO A 35 -2.85 6.46 9.45
CA PRO A 35 -3.80 5.44 9.01
C PRO A 35 -3.93 5.35 7.48
N TYR A 36 -3.41 6.35 6.75
CA TYR A 36 -3.49 6.42 5.29
C TYR A 36 -2.44 5.54 4.59
N ALA A 37 -1.35 5.15 5.25
CA ALA A 37 -0.30 4.34 4.63
C ALA A 37 -0.79 2.91 4.33
N ALA A 38 -0.84 2.54 3.04
CA ALA A 38 -1.27 1.21 2.60
C ALA A 38 -0.29 0.49 1.66
N TYR A 39 0.85 1.11 1.31
CA TYR A 39 1.86 0.52 0.43
C TYR A 39 2.51 -0.77 0.98
N PHE A 40 2.65 -0.91 2.31
CA PHE A 40 3.11 -2.19 2.89
C PHE A 40 2.06 -3.29 2.81
N LEU A 41 0.78 -2.93 3.04
CA LEU A 41 -0.34 -3.85 2.85
C LEU A 41 -0.44 -4.27 1.37
N GLN A 42 -0.26 -3.33 0.44
CA GLN A 42 -0.19 -3.60 -0.99
C GLN A 42 0.92 -4.59 -1.35
N ALA A 43 2.15 -4.38 -0.86
CA ALA A 43 3.26 -5.29 -1.11
C ALA A 43 2.97 -6.70 -0.57
N ARG A 44 2.39 -6.80 0.63
CA ARG A 44 1.94 -8.07 1.22
C ARG A 44 0.87 -8.75 0.36
N ASN A 45 -0.11 -7.99 -0.14
CA ASN A 45 -1.18 -8.51 -0.99
C ASN A 45 -0.66 -9.05 -2.33
N GLY A 46 0.54 -8.67 -2.76
CA GLY A 46 1.19 -9.28 -3.92
C GLY A 46 1.45 -10.78 -3.79
N VAL A 47 1.59 -11.33 -2.58
CA VAL A 47 1.77 -12.78 -2.37
C VAL A 47 0.50 -13.56 -2.74
N PRO A 48 -0.66 -13.35 -2.07
CA PRO A 48 -1.88 -14.09 -2.40
C PRO A 48 -2.35 -13.85 -3.84
N VAL A 49 -2.17 -12.65 -4.41
CA VAL A 49 -2.50 -12.38 -5.81
C VAL A 49 -1.66 -13.24 -6.76
N ARG A 50 -0.34 -13.34 -6.53
CA ARG A 50 0.54 -14.19 -7.35
C ARG A 50 0.23 -15.66 -7.16
N MET A 51 -0.07 -16.10 -5.94
CA MET A 51 -0.50 -17.48 -5.67
C MET A 51 -1.77 -17.82 -6.47
N ALA A 52 -2.80 -16.98 -6.39
CA ALA A 52 -4.03 -17.17 -7.14
C ALA A 52 -3.78 -17.21 -8.66
N LEU A 53 -2.95 -16.29 -9.18
CA LEU A 53 -2.60 -16.28 -10.59
C LEU A 53 -1.87 -17.56 -11.03
N LEU A 54 -0.89 -18.02 -10.24
CA LEU A 54 -0.18 -19.27 -10.50
C LEU A 54 -1.09 -20.48 -10.45
N SER A 55 -2.01 -20.54 -9.47
CA SER A 55 -3.00 -21.61 -9.37
C SER A 55 -3.91 -21.66 -10.59
N LEU A 56 -4.40 -20.51 -11.07
CA LEU A 56 -5.21 -20.43 -12.29
C LEU A 56 -4.45 -20.91 -13.53
N ILE A 57 -3.16 -20.57 -13.65
CA ILE A 57 -2.33 -20.97 -14.80
C ILE A 57 -1.99 -22.47 -14.76
N LEU A 58 -1.74 -23.01 -13.57
CA LEU A 58 -1.30 -24.40 -13.37
C LEU A 58 -2.46 -25.38 -13.12
N GLY A 59 -3.70 -24.90 -13.01
CA GLY A 59 -4.88 -25.72 -12.73
C GLY A 59 -4.95 -26.24 -11.29
N ALA A 60 -4.35 -25.53 -10.33
CA ALA A 60 -4.46 -25.86 -8.91
C ALA A 60 -5.71 -25.19 -8.28
N GLU A 61 -6.36 -25.84 -7.33
CA GLU A 61 -7.43 -25.23 -6.54
C GLU A 61 -6.85 -24.14 -5.62
N VAL A 62 -7.59 -23.03 -5.46
CA VAL A 62 -7.23 -21.85 -4.64
C VAL A 62 -8.02 -21.87 -3.35
#